data_AF-A0A1T3C8F5-F1
#
_entry.id   AF-A0A1T3C8F5-F1
#
_cell.length_a   1.000
_cell.length_b   1.000
_cell.length_c   1.000
_cell.angle_alpha   90.00
_cell.angle_beta   90.00
_cell.angle_gamma   90.00
#
_symmetry.space_group_name_H-M   'P 1'
#
loop_
_entity.id
_entity.type
_entity.pdbx_description
1 polymer ?
#
loop_
_entity_poly.entity_id
_entity_poly.type
_entity_poly.pdbx_seq_one_letter_code
_entity_poly.pdbx_strand_id
1 'polypeptide(L)' 'MPKEVADIKKFIEICRRKDASSARIKKNKKAHNIKFKAEKLKQSLPPNLQIAEVPKKN' A
#
# COMPACT_ATOMS: atom_id res chain seq x y z
N MET A 1 7.50 -4.28 16.35
CA MET A 1 8.48 -4.63 15.29
C MET A 1 7.80 -4.56 13.92
N PRO A 2 8.41 -3.91 12.92
CA PRO A 2 7.92 -3.95 11.55
C PRO A 2 8.04 -5.37 10.97
N LYS A 3 7.08 -5.76 10.13
CA LYS A 3 7.06 -7.07 9.45
C LYS A 3 6.79 -6.87 7.96
N GLU A 4 7.49 -7.64 7.13
CA GLU A 4 7.22 -7.69 5.69
C GLU A 4 6.08 -8.67 5.39
N VAL A 5 5.26 -8.33 4.39
CA VAL A 5 4.17 -9.18 3.89
C VAL A 5 4.39 -9.41 2.38
N ALA A 6 4.84 -10.60 2.02
CA ALA A 6 5.11 -10.97 0.62
C ALA A 6 3.83 -11.30 -0.17
N ASP A 7 2.84 -11.90 0.49
CA ASP A 7 1.58 -12.30 -0.15
C ASP A 7 0.58 -11.13 -0.24
N ILE A 8 0.04 -10.90 -1.44
CA ILE A 8 -0.85 -9.77 -1.69
C ILE A 8 -2.24 -9.93 -1.07
N LYS A 9 -2.77 -11.15 -0.95
CA LYS A 9 -4.07 -11.41 -0.33
C LYS A 9 -3.99 -11.13 1.16
N LYS A 10 -2.91 -11.58 1.81
CA LYS A 10 -2.64 -11.27 3.22
C LYS A 10 -2.49 -9.76 3.45
N PHE A 11 -1.87 -9.04 2.52
CA PHE A 11 -1.79 -7.57 2.60
C PHE A 11 -3.18 -6.91 2.58
N ILE A 12 -4.06 -7.31 1.64
CA ILE A 12 -5.42 -6.77 1.55
C ILE A 12 -6.24 -7.09 2.80
N GLU A 13 -6.08 -8.29 3.37
CA GLU A 13 -6.73 -8.67 4.63
C GLU A 13 -6.30 -7.76 5.79
N ILE A 14 -5.01 -7.47 5.91
CA ILE A 14 -4.49 -6.55 6.93
C ILE A 14 -5.10 -5.16 6.77
N CYS A 15 -5.18 -4.65 5.54
CA CYS A 15 -5.77 -3.35 5.27
C CYS A 15 -7.27 -3.26 5.61
N ARG A 16 -7.99 -4.39 5.63
CA ARG A 16 -9.42 -4.46 5.99
C ARG A 16 -9.67 -4.57 7.50
N ARG A 17 -8.64 -4.77 8.31
CA ARG A 17 -8.81 -4.87 9.77
C ARG A 17 -9.19 -3.51 10.37
N LYS A 18 -9.98 -3.53 11.45
CA LYS A 18 -10.47 -2.34 12.16
C LYS A 18 -9.35 -1.47 12.77
N ASP A 19 -8.21 -2.07 13.08
CA ASP A 19 -7.04 -1.39 13.64
C ASP A 19 -6.14 -0.74 12.57
N ALA A 20 -6.35 -1.03 11.28
CA ALA A 20 -5.63 -0.40 10.20
C ALA A 20 -6.24 0.97 9.87
N SER A 21 -5.59 2.05 10.32
CA SER A 21 -6.11 3.43 10.11
C SER A 21 -5.52 4.14 8.90
N SER A 22 -4.27 3.83 8.51
CA SER A 22 -3.62 4.52 7.38
C SER A 22 -2.64 3.62 6.62
N ALA A 23 -2.45 3.92 5.34
CA ALA A 23 -1.46 3.30 4.48
C ALA A 23 -0.61 4.36 3.77
N ARG A 24 0.69 4.10 3.66
CA ARG A 24 1.63 4.97 2.94
C ARG A 24 2.18 4.24 1.73
N ILE A 25 2.08 4.87 0.56
CA ILE A 25 2.60 4.32 -0.69
C ILE A 25 3.81 5.16 -1.11
N LYS A 26 4.98 4.53 -1.21
CA LYS A 26 6.22 5.15 -1.70
C LYS A 26 6.53 4.66 -3.11
N LYS A 27 6.57 5.56 -4.08
CA LYS A 27 6.94 5.25 -5.47
C LYS A 27 8.47 5.22 -5.60
N ASN A 28 9.03 4.14 -6.14
CA ASN A 28 10.48 4.03 -6.40
C ASN A 28 10.72 4.11 -7.92
N LYS A 29 11.45 5.14 -8.38
CA LYS A 29 11.66 5.43 -9.82
C LYS A 29 12.34 4.29 -10.60
N LYS A 30 13.11 3.43 -9.93
CA LYS A 30 13.87 2.34 -10.56
C LYS A 30 13.02 1.17 -11.07
N ALA A 31 11.79 1.02 -10.58
CA ALA A 31 10.91 -0.08 -10.94
C ALA A 31 9.73 0.44 -11.76
N HIS A 32 9.90 0.42 -13.10
CA HIS A 32 8.94 0.97 -14.05
C HIS A 32 7.54 0.32 -13.99
N ASN A 33 7.45 -0.93 -13.49
CA ASN A 33 6.20 -1.70 -13.41
C ASN A 33 5.32 -1.41 -12.18
N ILE A 34 5.72 -0.50 -11.28
CA ILE A 34 4.96 -0.25 -10.02
C ILE A 34 3.68 0.55 -10.27
N LYS A 35 3.63 1.45 -11.27
CA LYS A 35 2.50 2.36 -11.47
C LYS A 35 1.16 1.63 -11.61
N PHE A 36 1.06 0.67 -12.53
CA PHE A 36 -0.21 -0.01 -12.81
C PHE A 36 -0.66 -0.92 -11.65
N LYS A 37 0.28 -1.60 -11.00
CA LYS A 37 0.00 -2.46 -9.85
C LYS A 37 -0.44 -1.64 -8.63
N ALA A 38 0.18 -0.48 -8.40
CA ALA A 38 -0.18 0.40 -7.28
C ALA A 38 -1.60 0.98 -7.42
N GLU A 39 -2.02 1.39 -8.62
CA GLU A 39 -3.38 1.92 -8.83
C GLU A 39 -4.45 0.84 -8.63
N LYS A 40 -4.23 -0.38 -9.14
CA LYS A 40 -5.12 -1.52 -8.86
C LYS A 40 -5.18 -1.89 -7.39
N LEU A 41 -4.05 -1.78 -6.67
CA LEU A 41 -4.03 -2.02 -5.24
C LEU A 41 -4.84 -0.97 -4.48
N LYS A 42 -4.71 0.32 -4.82
CA LYS A 42 -5.53 1.37 -4.21
C LYS A 42 -7.04 1.10 -4.38
N GLN A 43 -7.46 0.63 -5.54
CA GLN A 43 -8.87 0.26 -5.80
C GLN A 43 -9.35 -0.91 -4.93
N SER A 44 -8.45 -1.79 -4.50
CA SER A 44 -8.78 -2.97 -3.68
C SER A 44 -8.80 -2.68 -2.17
N LEU A 45 -8.34 -1.49 -1.76
CA LEU A 45 -8.27 -1.07 -0.36
C LEU A 45 -9.65 -0.56 0.12
N PRO A 46 -9.95 -0.70 1.42
CA PRO A 46 -11.18 -0.18 1.98
C PRO A 46 -11.20 1.37 1.94
N PRO A 47 -12.36 1.99 1.67
CA PRO A 47 -12.46 3.45 1.50
C PRO A 47 -12.18 4.24 2.79
N ASN A 48 -12.32 3.61 3.96
CA ASN A 48 -12.04 4.23 5.27
C ASN A 48 -10.54 4.33 5.59
N LEU A 49 -9.68 3.67 4.81
CA LEU A 49 -8.24 3.67 5.04
C LEU A 49 -7.62 4.95 4.44
N GLN A 50 -6.99 5.78 5.26
CA GLN A 50 -6.33 7.00 4.78
C GLN A 50 -5.08 6.65 3.98
N ILE A 51 -5.06 6.96 2.68
CA ILE A 51 -3.92 6.70 1.79
C ILE A 51 -3.10 7.98 1.61
N ALA A 52 -1.82 7.94 1.98
CA ALA A 52 -0.87 9.02 1.72
C ALA A 52 0.22 8.57 0.73
N GLU A 53 0.43 9.37 -0.32
CA GLU A 53 1.58 9.21 -1.20
C GLU A 53 2.80 9.93 -0.60
N VAL A 54 3.85 9.16 -0.29
CA VAL A 54 5.07 9.75 0.27
C VAL A 54 6.10 9.88 -0.84
N PRO A 55 6.58 11.10 -1.14
CA PRO A 55 7.67 11.27 -2.09
C PRO A 55 8.93 10.60 -1.54
N LYS A 56 9.76 10.06 -2.44
CA LYS A 56 11.07 9.58 -2.07
C LYS A 56 11.93 10.77 -1.63
N LYS A 57 12.08 10.97 -0.31
CA LYS A 57 13.16 11.78 0.25
C LYS A 57 14.46 11.02 0.00
N ASN A 58 15.32 11.61 -0.82
CA ASN A 58 16.72 11.20 -0.97
C ASN A 58 17.52 11.79 0.20
#